data_AF-A0A4R2TNN4-F1
#
_entry.id   AF-A0A4R2TNN4-F1
#
_cell.length_a   1.000
_cell.length_b   1.000
_cell.length_c   1.000
_cell.angle_alpha   90.00
_cell.angle_beta   90.00
_cell.angle_gamma   90.00
#
_symmetry.space_group_name_H-M   'P 1'
#
loop_
_entity.id
_entity.type
_entity.pdbx_description
1 polymer ?
#
loop_
_entity_poly.entity_id
_entity_poly.type
_entity_poly.pdbx_seq_one_letter_code
_entity_poly.pdbx_strand_id
1 'polypeptide(L)'
;MRREKRKITGSIVLTTIIICLLVTIIVVTFYNLVYENHISVQSNVNGIRAYYISESAIDVLYNDINKVCEKAIEKYFEELFNYKIYYINLEGGVDYCPPDFQNILKTNILLNISSFNRTVNNPFSSYVHDHSYKITVDYVVSYNIIKADIIGRYLHARKPITVEFDLPTEIFDGVDEFGLPKLKIKPLKLIKIYQNLTI
;
A
#
# COMPACT_ATOMS: atom_id res chain seq x y z
N MET A 1 76.18 -2.88 32.97
CA MET A 1 75.61 -4.25 33.00
C MET A 1 74.29 -4.43 33.78
N ARG A 2 74.22 -4.47 35.13
CA ARG A 2 72.93 -4.78 35.84
C ARG A 2 71.82 -3.73 35.62
N ARG A 3 72.16 -2.44 35.51
CA ARG A 3 71.19 -1.36 35.22
C ARG A 3 70.69 -1.36 33.77
N GLU A 4 71.53 -1.73 32.79
CA GLU A 4 71.10 -1.87 31.39
C GLU A 4 70.18 -3.07 31.17
N LYS A 5 70.48 -4.22 31.79
CA LYS A 5 69.59 -5.40 31.71
C LYS A 5 68.18 -5.11 32.25
N ARG A 6 68.04 -4.28 33.29
CA ARG A 6 66.73 -3.84 33.83
C ARG A 6 65.99 -2.88 32.89
N LYS A 7 66.71 -1.99 32.19
CA LYS A 7 66.09 -1.10 31.18
C LYS A 7 65.54 -1.90 29.99
N ILE A 8 66.27 -2.92 29.54
CA ILE A 8 65.84 -3.79 28.43
C ILE A 8 64.60 -4.60 28.82
N THR A 9 64.56 -5.18 30.02
CA THR A 9 63.37 -5.93 30.51
C THR A 9 62.16 -5.03 30.70
N GLY A 10 62.33 -3.82 31.25
CA GLY A 10 61.24 -2.84 31.36
C GLY A 10 60.69 -2.41 30.00
N SER A 11 61.55 -2.21 29.00
CA SER A 11 61.14 -1.86 27.63
C SER A 11 60.34 -2.98 26.97
N ILE A 12 60.70 -4.25 27.15
CA ILE A 12 59.99 -5.41 26.57
C ILE A 12 58.59 -5.57 27.18
N VAL A 13 58.47 -5.39 28.50
CA VAL A 13 57.16 -5.47 29.17
C VAL A 13 56.25 -4.34 28.67
N LEU A 14 56.78 -3.13 28.54
CA LEU A 14 56.02 -1.97 28.09
C LEU A 14 55.56 -2.10 26.63
N THR A 15 56.42 -2.61 25.72
CA THR A 15 56.01 -2.87 24.34
C THR A 15 54.96 -3.97 24.24
N THR A 16 55.06 -5.01 25.08
CA THR A 16 54.07 -6.09 25.11
C THR A 16 52.70 -5.59 25.56
N ILE A 17 52.65 -4.73 26.60
CA ILE A 17 51.40 -4.10 27.05
C ILE A 17 50.79 -3.23 25.95
N ILE A 18 51.59 -2.42 25.24
CA ILE A 18 51.12 -1.60 24.12
C ILE A 18 50.54 -2.48 23.01
N ILE A 19 51.23 -3.57 22.64
CA ILE A 19 50.74 -4.50 21.62
C ILE A 19 49.42 -5.13 22.06
N CYS A 20 49.30 -5.62 23.30
CA CYS A 20 48.06 -6.17 23.82
C CYS A 20 46.92 -5.14 23.78
N LEU A 21 47.18 -3.89 24.15
CA LEU A 21 46.19 -2.81 24.13
C LEU A 21 45.74 -2.51 22.70
N LEU A 22 46.67 -2.44 21.74
CA LEU A 22 46.35 -2.26 20.32
C LEU A 22 45.49 -3.41 19.77
N VAL A 23 45.86 -4.65 20.07
CA VAL A 23 45.06 -5.83 19.68
C VAL A 23 43.66 -5.75 20.27
N THR A 24 43.52 -5.35 21.53
CA THR A 24 42.21 -5.22 22.18
C THR A 24 41.35 -4.14 21.51
N ILE A 25 41.94 -2.98 21.17
CA ILE A 25 41.24 -1.92 20.42
C ILE A 25 40.77 -2.45 19.06
N ILE A 26 41.62 -3.18 18.33
CA ILE A 26 41.27 -3.75 17.03
C ILE A 26 40.11 -4.75 17.16
N VAL A 27 40.14 -5.64 18.15
CA VAL A 27 39.07 -6.63 18.37
C VAL A 27 37.74 -5.95 18.69
N VAL A 28 37.75 -4.95 19.59
CA VAL A 28 36.53 -4.22 19.99
C VAL A 28 35.96 -3.42 18.80
N THR A 29 36.80 -2.74 18.04
CA THR A 29 36.37 -1.98 16.85
C THR A 29 35.81 -2.89 15.77
N PHE A 30 36.46 -4.04 15.51
CA PHE A 30 35.96 -5.03 14.57
C PHE A 30 34.60 -5.60 15.00
N TYR A 31 34.44 -5.94 16.29
CA TYR A 31 33.19 -6.42 16.83
C TYR A 31 32.06 -5.39 16.66
N ASN A 32 32.30 -4.12 16.99
CA ASN A 32 31.32 -3.06 16.83
C ASN A 32 30.91 -2.89 15.37
N LEU A 33 31.87 -2.90 14.44
CA LEU A 33 31.58 -2.79 13.01
C LEU A 33 30.70 -3.94 12.51
N VAL A 34 30.99 -5.18 12.91
CA VAL A 34 30.18 -6.35 12.55
C VAL A 34 28.78 -6.26 13.15
N TYR A 35 28.68 -5.84 14.42
CA TYR A 35 27.42 -5.71 15.13
C TYR A 35 26.51 -4.64 14.50
N GLU A 36 27.05 -3.46 14.21
CA GLU A 36 26.31 -2.37 13.55
C GLU A 36 25.86 -2.77 12.15
N ASN A 37 26.73 -3.40 11.36
CA ASN A 37 26.36 -3.90 10.03
C ASN A 37 25.23 -4.93 10.11
N HIS A 38 25.29 -5.85 11.07
CA HIS A 38 24.23 -6.84 11.26
C HIS A 38 22.88 -6.18 11.60
N ILE A 39 22.87 -5.19 12.51
CA ILE A 39 21.66 -4.43 12.84
C ILE A 39 21.12 -3.69 11.61
N SER A 40 22.00 -3.02 10.86
CA SER A 40 21.61 -2.28 9.64
C SER A 40 20.96 -3.20 8.61
N VAL A 41 21.57 -4.37 8.34
CA VAL A 41 21.02 -5.38 7.44
C VAL A 41 19.66 -5.88 7.93
N GLN A 42 19.52 -6.22 9.21
CA GLN A 42 18.24 -6.67 9.76
C GLN A 42 17.16 -5.58 9.68
N SER A 43 17.51 -4.33 9.98
CA SER A 43 16.59 -3.18 9.86
C SER A 43 16.10 -3.02 8.43
N ASN A 44 16.99 -3.13 7.45
CA ASN A 44 16.65 -3.06 6.04
C ASN A 44 15.73 -4.22 5.62
N VAL A 45 16.04 -5.45 6.03
CA VAL A 45 15.18 -6.62 5.75
C VAL A 45 13.78 -6.45 6.35
N ASN A 46 13.69 -5.96 7.59
CA ASN A 46 12.41 -5.66 8.22
C ASN A 46 11.65 -4.57 7.46
N GLY A 47 12.36 -3.55 6.99
CA GLY A 47 11.82 -2.50 6.14
C GLY A 47 11.24 -3.02 4.82
N ILE A 48 11.94 -3.93 4.15
CA ILE A 48 11.49 -4.58 2.91
C ILE A 48 10.24 -5.42 3.17
N ARG A 49 10.22 -6.22 4.26
CA ARG A 49 9.05 -7.03 4.63
C ARG A 49 7.84 -6.17 4.95
N ALA A 50 8.02 -5.08 5.71
CA ALA A 50 6.95 -4.13 6.00
C ALA A 50 6.40 -3.49 4.72
N TYR A 51 7.26 -3.20 3.75
CA TYR A 51 6.86 -2.65 2.46
C TYR A 51 6.03 -3.66 1.64
N TYR A 52 6.49 -4.91 1.56
CA TYR A 52 5.76 -5.98 0.88
C TYR A 52 4.36 -6.23 1.49
N ILE A 53 4.25 -6.15 2.82
CA ILE A 53 2.97 -6.23 3.53
C ILE A 53 2.03 -5.09 3.10
N SER A 54 2.55 -3.86 2.97
CA SER A 54 1.77 -2.73 2.48
C SER A 54 1.30 -2.94 1.05
N GLU A 55 2.17 -3.39 0.15
CA GLU A 55 1.80 -3.66 -1.26
C GLU A 55 0.71 -4.72 -1.36
N SER A 56 0.86 -5.82 -0.62
CA SER A 56 -0.15 -6.86 -0.61
C SER A 56 -1.50 -6.35 -0.10
N ALA A 57 -1.51 -5.44 0.87
CA ALA A 57 -2.73 -4.81 1.35
C ALA A 57 -3.40 -3.92 0.29
N ILE A 58 -2.62 -3.31 -0.62
CA ILE A 58 -3.16 -2.59 -1.79
C ILE A 58 -3.93 -3.56 -2.68
N ASP A 59 -3.38 -4.74 -2.97
CA ASP A 59 -4.04 -5.73 -3.83
C ASP A 59 -5.35 -6.23 -3.22
N VAL A 60 -5.37 -6.48 -1.91
CA VAL A 60 -6.62 -6.86 -1.24
C VAL A 60 -7.64 -5.72 -1.31
N LEU A 61 -7.21 -4.48 -1.06
CA LEU A 61 -8.10 -3.32 -1.12
C LEU A 61 -8.66 -3.11 -2.54
N TYR A 62 -7.82 -3.21 -3.56
CA TYR A 62 -8.23 -3.08 -4.96
C TYR A 62 -9.31 -4.10 -5.30
N ASN A 63 -9.12 -5.36 -4.91
CA ASN A 63 -10.10 -6.41 -5.15
C ASN A 63 -11.44 -6.14 -4.43
N ASP A 64 -11.39 -5.62 -3.21
CA ASP A 64 -12.61 -5.31 -2.45
C ASP A 64 -13.38 -4.13 -3.06
N ILE A 65 -12.68 -3.07 -3.45
CA ILE A 65 -13.30 -1.93 -4.15
C ILE A 65 -13.87 -2.41 -5.50
N ASN A 66 -13.12 -3.20 -6.26
CA ASN A 66 -13.55 -3.68 -7.56
C ASN A 66 -14.84 -4.51 -7.46
N LYS A 67 -14.96 -5.40 -6.46
CA LYS A 67 -16.20 -6.16 -6.22
C LYS A 67 -17.41 -5.27 -5.92
N VAL A 68 -17.21 -4.18 -5.17
CA VAL A 68 -18.29 -3.23 -4.89
C VAL A 68 -18.68 -2.46 -6.16
N CYS A 69 -17.69 -2.04 -6.95
CA CYS A 69 -17.90 -1.42 -8.24
C CYS A 69 -18.63 -2.32 -9.23
N GLU A 70 -18.25 -3.60 -9.35
CA GLU A 70 -18.90 -4.59 -10.23
C GLU A 70 -20.39 -4.73 -9.88
N LYS A 71 -20.73 -4.86 -8.60
CA LYS A 71 -22.14 -4.90 -8.16
C LYS A 71 -22.90 -3.63 -8.51
N ALA A 72 -22.26 -2.46 -8.38
CA ALA A 72 -22.88 -1.19 -8.76
C ALA A 72 -23.11 -1.08 -10.27
N ILE A 73 -22.15 -1.59 -11.06
CA ILE A 73 -22.22 -1.65 -12.52
C ILE A 73 -23.35 -2.58 -12.98
N GLU A 74 -23.45 -3.78 -12.39
CA GLU A 74 -24.54 -4.73 -12.69
C GLU A 74 -25.91 -4.10 -12.43
N LYS A 75 -26.08 -3.50 -11.26
CA LYS A 75 -27.33 -2.80 -10.90
C LYS A 75 -27.64 -1.67 -11.88
N TYR A 76 -26.64 -0.88 -12.27
CA TYR A 76 -26.82 0.19 -13.25
C TYR A 76 -27.28 -0.35 -14.62
N PHE A 77 -26.67 -1.44 -15.10
CA PHE A 77 -27.07 -2.03 -16.37
C PHE A 77 -28.49 -2.59 -16.33
N GLU A 78 -28.91 -3.17 -15.21
CA GLU A 78 -30.29 -3.62 -15.01
C GLU A 78 -31.28 -2.43 -15.05
N GLU A 79 -31.00 -1.35 -14.33
CA GLU A 79 -31.82 -0.14 -14.35
C GLU A 79 -31.87 0.51 -15.74
N LEU A 80 -30.73 0.58 -16.43
CA LEU A 80 -30.63 1.12 -17.78
C LEU A 80 -31.41 0.28 -18.79
N PHE A 81 -31.34 -1.05 -18.68
CA PHE A 81 -32.08 -1.97 -19.54
C PHE A 81 -33.60 -1.81 -19.35
N ASN A 82 -34.06 -1.80 -18.10
CA ASN A 82 -35.47 -1.60 -17.78
C ASN A 82 -35.97 -0.23 -18.28
N TYR A 83 -35.16 0.82 -18.12
CA TYR A 83 -35.46 2.16 -18.62
C TYR A 83 -35.55 2.18 -20.15
N LYS A 84 -34.61 1.55 -20.86
CA LYS A 84 -34.63 1.46 -22.33
C LYS A 84 -35.89 0.75 -22.83
N ILE A 85 -36.29 -0.38 -22.23
CA ILE A 85 -37.53 -1.09 -22.59
C ILE A 85 -38.75 -0.20 -22.39
N TYR A 86 -38.84 0.46 -21.23
CA TYR A 86 -39.94 1.37 -20.92
C TYR A 86 -40.03 2.52 -21.94
N TYR A 87 -38.89 3.12 -22.28
CA TYR A 87 -38.81 4.22 -23.23
C TYR A 87 -39.24 3.81 -24.65
N ILE A 88 -38.79 2.64 -25.15
CA ILE A 88 -39.17 2.14 -26.48
C ILE A 88 -40.69 1.88 -26.57
N ASN A 89 -41.33 1.50 -25.45
CA ASN A 89 -42.76 1.23 -25.39
C ASN A 89 -43.64 2.48 -25.22
N LEU A 90 -43.05 3.66 -24.97
CA LEU A 90 -43.79 4.92 -24.91
C LEU A 90 -44.05 5.45 -26.33
N GLU A 91 -45.32 5.73 -26.65
CA GLU A 91 -45.73 6.35 -27.90
C GLU A 91 -45.31 7.84 -27.95
N GLY A 92 -44.02 8.10 -28.20
CA GLY A 92 -43.48 9.39 -28.66
C GLY A 92 -43.60 10.61 -27.72
N GLY A 93 -42.52 11.39 -27.61
CA GLY A 93 -42.58 12.76 -27.04
C GLY A 93 -42.05 12.93 -25.61
N VAL A 94 -41.36 11.93 -25.05
CA VAL A 94 -40.59 12.06 -23.81
C VAL A 94 -39.11 12.09 -24.15
N ASP A 95 -38.34 13.01 -23.55
CA ASP A 95 -36.89 13.07 -23.73
C ASP A 95 -36.19 11.89 -23.04
N TYR A 96 -35.21 11.28 -23.70
CA TYR A 96 -34.42 10.18 -23.15
C TYR A 96 -33.48 10.67 -22.04
N CYS A 97 -33.78 10.34 -20.79
CA CYS A 97 -33.04 10.75 -19.59
C CYS A 97 -32.67 9.51 -18.74
N PRO A 98 -31.60 8.78 -19.10
CA PRO A 98 -31.22 7.55 -18.42
C PRO A 98 -30.76 7.81 -16.97
N PRO A 99 -30.75 6.78 -16.10
CA PRO A 99 -30.17 6.87 -14.76
C PRO A 99 -28.71 7.35 -14.81
N ASP A 100 -28.29 8.14 -13.81
CA ASP A 100 -26.92 8.63 -13.70
C ASP A 100 -26.04 7.57 -13.00
N PHE A 101 -25.11 6.99 -13.76
CA PHE A 101 -24.16 5.99 -13.26
C PHE A 101 -23.32 6.52 -12.09
N GLN A 102 -22.87 7.77 -12.14
CA GLN A 102 -22.01 8.33 -11.11
C GLN A 102 -22.74 8.47 -9.78
N ASN A 103 -24.03 8.80 -9.80
CA ASN A 103 -24.84 8.87 -8.58
C ASN A 103 -25.04 7.49 -7.93
N ILE A 104 -25.30 6.44 -8.73
CA ILE A 104 -25.44 5.07 -8.24
C ILE A 104 -24.12 4.59 -7.63
N LEU A 105 -23.03 4.78 -8.36
CA LEU A 105 -21.70 4.38 -7.94
C LEU A 105 -21.28 5.09 -6.65
N LYS A 106 -21.44 6.42 -6.59
CA LYS A 106 -21.13 7.23 -5.40
C LYS A 106 -21.95 6.80 -4.19
N THR A 107 -23.24 6.54 -4.37
CA THR A 107 -24.11 6.09 -3.27
C THR A 107 -23.65 4.75 -2.72
N ASN A 108 -23.37 3.78 -3.60
CA ASN A 108 -22.89 2.46 -3.18
C ASN A 108 -21.52 2.49 -2.51
N ILE A 109 -20.61 3.35 -2.98
CA ILE A 109 -19.27 3.49 -2.39
C ILE A 109 -19.34 4.20 -1.04
N LEU A 110 -20.09 5.30 -0.93
CA LEU A 110 -20.24 6.03 0.32
C LEU A 110 -20.84 5.16 1.43
N LEU A 111 -21.79 4.28 1.09
CA LEU A 111 -22.38 3.34 2.03
C LEU A 111 -21.39 2.29 2.53
N ASN A 112 -20.39 1.94 1.73
CA ASN A 112 -19.46 0.86 2.04
C ASN A 112 -18.07 1.35 2.47
N ILE A 113 -17.77 2.65 2.43
CA ILE A 113 -16.39 3.13 2.58
C ILE A 113 -15.76 2.76 3.93
N SER A 114 -16.55 2.84 5.00
CA SER A 114 -16.13 2.46 6.34
C SER A 114 -15.81 0.97 6.47
N SER A 115 -16.40 0.12 5.62
CA SER A 115 -16.15 -1.33 5.65
C SER A 115 -14.76 -1.71 5.12
N PHE A 116 -14.13 -0.83 4.33
CA PHE A 116 -12.76 -1.05 3.86
C PHE A 116 -11.71 -0.74 4.93
N ASN A 117 -12.07 0.01 5.97
CA ASN A 117 -11.17 0.36 7.07
C ASN A 117 -10.96 -0.86 7.98
N ARG A 118 -9.73 -1.38 8.01
CA ARG A 118 -9.41 -2.56 8.81
C ARG A 118 -7.95 -2.63 9.21
N THR A 119 -7.69 -3.40 10.27
CA THR A 119 -6.35 -3.84 10.66
C THR A 119 -6.34 -5.35 10.63
N VAL A 120 -5.36 -5.94 9.94
CA VAL A 120 -5.18 -7.39 9.86
C VAL A 120 -3.84 -7.76 10.44
N ASN A 121 -3.87 -8.66 11.42
CA ASN A 121 -2.69 -9.16 12.11
C ASN A 121 -2.27 -10.51 11.53
N ASN A 122 -0.97 -10.68 11.38
CA ASN A 122 -0.31 -11.86 10.86
C ASN A 122 -0.89 -12.43 9.55
N PRO A 123 -1.05 -11.61 8.48
CA PRO A 123 -1.60 -12.06 7.20
C PRO A 123 -0.74 -13.09 6.44
N PHE A 124 0.56 -13.23 6.76
CA PHE A 124 1.48 -14.14 6.08
C PHE A 124 1.98 -15.23 7.04
N SER A 125 1.59 -16.48 6.79
CA SER A 125 2.03 -17.63 7.59
C SER A 125 3.54 -17.91 7.52
N SER A 126 4.20 -17.47 6.44
CA SER A 126 5.65 -17.63 6.25
C SER A 126 6.50 -16.66 7.09
N TYR A 127 5.87 -15.64 7.67
CA TYR A 127 6.55 -14.62 8.44
C TYR A 127 6.56 -15.01 9.92
N VAL A 128 7.75 -15.32 10.42
CA VAL A 128 7.96 -15.84 11.79
C VAL A 128 7.59 -14.83 12.89
N HIS A 129 7.82 -13.55 12.64
CA HIS A 129 7.62 -12.49 13.63
C HIS A 129 6.29 -11.76 13.42
N ASP A 130 5.85 -11.06 14.47
CA ASP A 130 4.64 -10.24 14.45
C ASP A 130 4.66 -9.23 13.30
N HIS A 131 3.55 -9.23 12.56
CA HIS A 131 3.38 -8.38 11.41
C HIS A 131 1.90 -8.05 11.19
N SER A 132 1.62 -6.93 10.54
CA SER A 132 0.25 -6.48 10.31
C SER A 132 0.19 -5.45 9.21
N TYR A 133 -1.01 -5.22 8.67
CA TYR A 133 -1.31 -4.02 7.92
C TYR A 133 -2.54 -3.31 8.49
N LYS A 134 -2.58 -2.00 8.30
CA LYS A 134 -3.76 -1.17 8.53
C LYS A 134 -4.13 -0.47 7.23
N ILE A 135 -5.41 -0.49 6.88
CA ILE A 135 -6.00 0.23 5.75
C ILE A 135 -6.94 1.29 6.31
N THR A 136 -6.79 2.52 5.83
CA THR A 136 -7.72 3.63 6.08
C THR A 136 -8.10 4.22 4.72
N VAL A 137 -9.40 4.33 4.43
CA VAL A 137 -9.95 4.69 3.13
C VAL A 137 -10.86 5.88 3.29
N ASP A 138 -10.68 6.86 2.41
CA ASP A 138 -11.47 8.07 2.30
C ASP A 138 -11.90 8.28 0.84
N TYR A 139 -13.06 8.90 0.63
CA TYR A 139 -13.55 9.26 -0.70
C TYR A 139 -13.49 10.76 -0.90
N VAL A 140 -12.78 11.16 -1.95
CA VAL A 140 -12.57 12.56 -2.29
C VAL A 140 -13.57 12.97 -3.36
N VAL A 141 -14.72 13.49 -2.91
CA VAL A 141 -15.87 13.83 -3.76
C VAL A 141 -15.51 14.77 -4.92
N SER A 142 -14.63 15.75 -4.69
CA SER A 142 -14.25 16.75 -5.71
C SER A 142 -13.54 16.16 -6.92
N TYR A 143 -12.89 15.01 -6.76
CA TYR A 143 -12.13 14.36 -7.82
C TYR A 143 -12.68 12.98 -8.20
N ASN A 144 -13.75 12.52 -7.53
CA ASN A 144 -14.31 11.19 -7.69
C ASN A 144 -13.28 10.06 -7.50
N ILE A 145 -12.37 10.22 -6.54
CA ILE A 145 -11.26 9.31 -6.28
C ILE A 145 -11.43 8.67 -4.89
N ILE A 146 -11.10 7.38 -4.79
CA ILE A 146 -10.86 6.74 -3.50
C ILE A 146 -9.39 6.90 -3.14
N LYS A 147 -9.12 7.52 -2.00
CA LYS A 147 -7.79 7.61 -1.42
C LYS A 147 -7.67 6.62 -0.27
N ALA A 148 -6.58 5.87 -0.21
CA ALA A 148 -6.33 4.99 0.91
C ALA A 148 -4.91 5.11 1.45
N ASP A 149 -4.81 5.20 2.77
CA ASP A 149 -3.58 5.18 3.53
C ASP A 149 -3.38 3.79 4.14
N ILE A 150 -2.29 3.15 3.74
CA ILE A 150 -1.97 1.76 4.07
C ILE A 150 -0.66 1.75 4.85
N ILE A 151 -0.64 1.08 6.00
CA ILE A 151 0.54 0.97 6.84
C ILE A 151 0.84 -0.49 7.10
N GLY A 152 1.86 -1.02 6.43
CA GLY A 152 2.46 -2.31 6.70
C GLY A 152 3.46 -2.22 7.84
N ARG A 153 3.48 -3.26 8.68
CA ARG A 153 4.32 -3.36 9.88
C ARG A 153 4.95 -4.74 9.95
N TYR A 154 6.25 -4.78 10.23
CA TYR A 154 6.99 -6.01 10.49
C TYR A 154 8.01 -5.74 11.60
N LEU A 155 7.87 -6.42 12.75
CA LEU A 155 8.64 -6.09 13.96
C LEU A 155 8.56 -4.57 14.27
N HIS A 156 9.72 -3.90 14.27
CA HIS A 156 9.85 -2.46 14.53
C HIS A 156 9.76 -1.60 13.27
N ALA A 157 9.74 -2.20 12.07
CA ALA A 157 9.66 -1.48 10.82
C ALA A 157 8.20 -1.14 10.45
N ARG A 158 7.99 0.07 9.92
CA ARG A 158 6.71 0.56 9.43
C ARG A 158 6.89 1.19 8.05
N LYS A 159 5.99 0.88 7.12
CA LYS A 159 6.03 1.42 5.75
C LYS A 159 4.65 1.94 5.34
N PRO A 160 4.40 3.25 5.50
CA PRO A 160 3.16 3.86 5.04
C PRO A 160 3.20 4.10 3.53
N ILE A 161 2.13 3.71 2.84
CA ILE A 161 1.90 3.95 1.41
C ILE A 161 0.51 4.56 1.26
N THR A 162 0.40 5.57 0.42
CA THR A 162 -0.90 6.12 0.01
C THR A 162 -1.16 5.73 -1.43
N VAL A 163 -2.41 5.33 -1.70
CA VAL A 163 -2.88 4.97 -3.03
C VAL A 163 -4.13 5.75 -3.40
N GLU A 164 -4.26 6.04 -4.70
CA GLU A 164 -5.41 6.75 -5.28
C GLU A 164 -6.02 5.90 -6.41
N PHE A 165 -7.32 5.62 -6.33
CA PHE A 165 -8.07 4.88 -7.33
C PHE A 165 -9.07 5.79 -8.06
N ASP A 166 -9.01 5.76 -9.39
CA ASP A 166 -10.02 6.33 -10.29
C ASP A 166 -11.22 5.42 -10.30
N LEU A 167 -12.39 5.96 -10.00
CA LEU A 167 -13.62 5.19 -10.04
C LEU A 167 -14.05 4.90 -11.48
N PRO A 168 -14.84 3.83 -11.68
CA PRO A 168 -15.46 3.57 -12.97
C PRO A 168 -16.20 4.78 -13.52
N THR A 169 -16.03 5.03 -14.82
CA THR A 169 -16.64 6.15 -15.52
C THR A 169 -17.34 5.68 -16.78
N GLU A 170 -18.47 6.30 -17.10
CA GLU A 170 -19.19 6.02 -18.33
C GLU A 170 -18.55 6.77 -19.50
N ILE A 171 -18.52 6.11 -20.65
CA ILE A 171 -17.99 6.63 -21.91
C ILE A 171 -19.03 6.34 -22.98
N PHE A 172 -19.33 7.36 -23.77
CA PHE A 172 -20.17 7.22 -24.95
C PHE A 172 -19.47 6.38 -26.03
N ASP A 173 -20.10 5.29 -26.45
CA ASP A 173 -19.61 4.32 -27.44
C ASP A 173 -20.51 4.31 -28.69
N GLY A 174 -21.00 5.48 -29.08
CA GLY A 174 -21.88 5.64 -30.23
C GLY A 174 -23.34 5.37 -29.91
N VAL A 175 -24.07 4.85 -30.89
CA VAL A 175 -25.53 4.74 -30.87
C VAL A 175 -25.92 3.30 -31.19
N ASP A 176 -26.98 2.80 -30.56
CA ASP A 176 -27.54 1.48 -30.84
C ASP A 176 -28.52 1.47 -32.02
N GLU A 177 -29.07 0.29 -32.33
CA GLU A 177 -29.99 0.06 -33.46
C GLU A 177 -31.28 0.89 -33.36
N PHE A 178 -31.62 1.39 -32.17
CA PHE A 178 -32.81 2.21 -31.91
C PHE A 178 -32.51 3.71 -31.89
N GLY A 179 -31.27 4.11 -32.24
CA GLY A 179 -30.88 5.52 -32.18
C GLY A 179 -30.57 6.01 -30.76
N LEU A 180 -30.46 5.12 -29.77
CA LEU A 180 -30.17 5.48 -28.37
C LEU A 180 -28.68 5.41 -28.04
N PRO A 181 -28.19 6.19 -27.05
CA PRO A 181 -26.81 6.13 -26.62
C PRO A 181 -26.37 4.71 -26.23
N LYS A 182 -25.24 4.29 -26.79
CA LYS A 182 -24.51 3.11 -26.38
C LYS A 182 -23.44 3.54 -25.40
N LEU A 183 -23.44 2.94 -24.22
CA LEU A 183 -22.54 3.31 -23.12
C LEU A 183 -21.56 2.17 -22.86
N LYS A 184 -20.32 2.54 -22.55
CA LYS A 184 -19.27 1.63 -22.09
C LYS A 184 -18.73 2.14 -20.76
N ILE A 185 -18.43 1.23 -19.84
CA ILE A 185 -17.87 1.59 -18.55
C ILE A 185 -16.36 1.35 -18.57
N LYS A 186 -15.59 2.39 -18.24
CA LYS A 186 -14.17 2.28 -17.95
C LYS A 186 -14.01 1.65 -16.57
N PRO A 187 -13.15 0.64 -16.41
CA PRO A 187 -12.98 -0.04 -15.13
C PRO A 187 -12.27 0.83 -14.09
N LEU A 188 -12.32 0.39 -12.83
CA LEU A 188 -11.51 0.91 -11.73
C LEU A 188 -10.03 0.94 -12.13
N LYS A 189 -9.33 2.03 -11.81
CA LYS A 189 -7.90 2.16 -12.14
C LYS A 189 -7.09 2.71 -10.97
N LEU A 190 -6.01 2.02 -10.61
CA LEU A 190 -4.99 2.58 -9.72
C LEU A 190 -4.23 3.70 -10.46
N ILE A 191 -4.33 4.93 -9.96
CA ILE A 191 -3.73 6.11 -10.59
C ILE A 191 -2.34 6.38 -10.03
N LYS A 192 -2.22 6.33 -8.70
CA LYS A 192 -0.99 6.71 -8.00
C LYS A 192 -0.73 5.82 -6.81
N ILE A 193 0.56 5.58 -6.59
CA ILE A 193 1.12 4.99 -5.39
C ILE A 193 2.26 5.91 -4.97
N TYR A 194 2.26 6.36 -3.72
CA TYR A 194 3.39 7.11 -3.17
C TYR A 194 3.63 6.74 -1.72
N GLN A 195 4.90 6.69 -1.35
CA GLN A 195 5.32 6.40 0.01
C GLN A 195 5.36 7.70 0.82
N ASN A 196 4.64 7.76 1.94
CA ASN A 196 4.74 8.90 2.83
C ASN A 196 6.02 8.78 3.67
N LEU A 197 6.91 9.75 3.54
CA LEU A 197 8.03 9.90 4.46
C LEU A 197 7.52 10.64 5.71
N THR A 198 6.75 9.96 6.56
CA THR A 198 6.55 10.46 7.93
C THR A 198 7.83 10.21 8.71
N ILE A 199 8.60 11.28 8.90
CA ILE A 199 9.76 11.40 9.82
C ILE A 199 9.26 11.23 11.26
#